data_AF-A0A6J1NBB1-F1
#
_entry.id   AF-A0A6J1NBB1-F1
#
_cell.length_a   1.000
_cell.length_b   1.000
_cell.length_c   1.000
_cell.angle_alpha   90.00
_cell.angle_beta   90.00
_cell.angle_gamma   90.00
#
_symmetry.space_group_name_H-M   'P 1'
#
loop_
_entity.id
_entity.type
_entity.pdbx_description
1 polymer ?
#
loop_
_entity_poly.entity_id
_entity_poly.type
_entity_poly.pdbx_seq_one_letter_code
_entity_poly.pdbx_strand_id
1 'polypeptide(L)'
;MEQPVDVVQFISSLLDSGKYKEALSVPIEEKYAHSFKENCWDLISVIVGKIQNDTMIIKPSLYSACEEMLAIVVQKATPEEALLEFIEQIEVAKNDAQFAIIMEPLQQLLLKLSAKRGRSLEWCLNSIASYIDAIPIPEHKLEGQERLLMDSDTNIRRIIKIYSLLPPFYTPFVKEMTTPDANVRTKEIITAFLISLLVLRYGRRSFIPLTAIAINNTQKIVRSYCQGAKKEIVVATNTDQDDHQYEEDIKKRILAKALDFVTKSGWSVDSLAHGAEAAGYPGVSHGLFPNGGGDLVHYFNVTCNEKLVEEMKSWPKEKLKEPKVPAQQIENAIMTRILMIEPYKSTWPKAMAIQTLPNNVPNCLATLLSLVDDICYHTGDRSVDFNWYIRRVGLAGIYKASELFYLTDSSQNSSATRSFVKSRIRDAELIQIALNMNPVAVAPQTLTAAFVTAKNMLGINTLK
;
A
#
# COMPACT_ATOMS: atom_id res chain seq x y z
N MET A 1 -35.92 9.64 -46.21
CA MET A 1 -35.00 10.04 -45.13
C MET A 1 -35.04 8.91 -44.12
N GLU A 2 -34.05 8.03 -44.15
CA GLU A 2 -33.94 6.97 -43.13
C GLU A 2 -33.62 7.64 -41.78
N GLN A 3 -34.33 7.26 -40.72
CA GLN A 3 -34.03 7.73 -39.36
C GLN A 3 -32.57 7.38 -39.00
N PRO A 4 -31.85 8.24 -38.25
CA PRO A 4 -30.55 7.88 -37.73
C PRO A 4 -30.72 6.66 -36.83
N VAL A 5 -30.31 5.49 -37.33
CA VAL A 5 -30.36 4.24 -36.57
C VAL A 5 -29.30 4.37 -35.47
N ASP A 6 -29.74 4.28 -34.21
CA ASP A 6 -28.83 4.15 -33.08
C ASP A 6 -28.11 2.79 -33.21
N VAL A 7 -26.87 2.84 -33.72
CA VAL A 7 -26.06 1.66 -34.02
C VAL A 7 -25.76 0.86 -32.74
N VAL A 8 -25.66 1.54 -31.59
CA VAL A 8 -25.40 0.90 -30.29
C VAL A 8 -26.60 0.06 -29.88
N GLN A 9 -27.81 0.63 -29.92
CA GLN A 9 -29.03 -0.11 -29.62
C GLN A 9 -29.30 -1.22 -30.63
N PHE A 10 -29.05 -0.97 -31.91
CA PHE A 10 -29.24 -1.96 -32.96
C PHE A 10 -28.37 -3.20 -32.72
N ILE A 11 -27.06 -3.02 -32.51
CA ILE A 11 -26.14 -4.12 -32.19
C ILE A 11 -26.56 -4.84 -30.89
N SER A 12 -26.95 -4.09 -29.85
CA SER A 12 -27.45 -4.66 -28.60
C SER A 12 -28.63 -5.62 -28.84
N SER A 13 -29.60 -5.20 -29.65
CA SER A 13 -30.79 -6.00 -29.97
C SER A 13 -30.47 -7.27 -30.76
N LEU A 14 -29.48 -7.22 -31.65
CA LEU A 14 -29.02 -8.37 -32.43
C LEU A 14 -28.32 -9.40 -31.53
N LEU A 15 -27.49 -8.93 -30.59
CA LEU A 15 -26.85 -9.79 -29.59
C LEU A 15 -27.89 -10.48 -28.68
N ASP A 16 -28.91 -9.75 -28.24
CA ASP A 16 -30.00 -10.32 -27.43
C ASP A 16 -30.84 -11.34 -28.20
N SER A 17 -31.02 -11.11 -29.51
CA SER A 17 -31.77 -11.99 -30.40
C SER A 17 -30.97 -13.21 -30.89
N GLY A 18 -29.71 -13.35 -30.49
CA GLY A 18 -28.84 -14.45 -30.90
C GLY A 18 -28.30 -14.35 -32.34
N LYS A 19 -28.46 -13.19 -33.00
CA LYS A 19 -28.04 -12.96 -34.38
C LYS A 19 -26.60 -12.43 -34.44
N TYR A 20 -25.66 -13.22 -33.92
CA TYR A 20 -24.27 -12.79 -33.70
C TYR A 20 -23.52 -12.41 -34.98
N LYS A 21 -23.72 -13.16 -36.07
CA LYS A 21 -23.08 -12.88 -37.36
C LYS A 21 -23.55 -11.56 -37.98
N GLU A 22 -24.84 -11.23 -37.81
CA GLU A 22 -25.41 -9.97 -38.26
C GLU A 22 -24.88 -8.82 -37.40
N ALA A 23 -24.80 -9.01 -36.07
CA ALA A 23 -24.20 -8.01 -35.18
C ALA A 23 -22.75 -7.67 -35.60
N LEU A 24 -21.95 -8.68 -35.93
CA LEU A 24 -20.55 -8.52 -36.36
C LEU A 24 -20.39 -7.95 -37.78
N SER A 25 -21.42 -7.98 -38.64
CA SER A 25 -21.36 -7.34 -39.96
C SER A 25 -21.63 -5.84 -39.93
N VAL A 26 -22.39 -5.36 -38.93
CA VAL A 26 -22.77 -3.93 -38.78
C VAL A 26 -21.56 -2.98 -38.89
N PRO A 27 -20.40 -3.23 -38.23
CA PRO A 27 -19.25 -2.31 -38.32
C PRO A 27 -18.57 -2.28 -39.70
N ILE A 28 -18.86 -3.25 -40.57
CA ILE A 28 -18.26 -3.40 -41.90
C ILE A 28 -19.15 -2.72 -42.97
N GLU A 29 -20.45 -2.66 -42.73
CA GLU A 29 -21.42 -2.09 -43.66
C GLU A 29 -21.26 -0.57 -43.78
N GLU A 30 -21.09 -0.07 -45.01
CA GLU A 30 -20.88 1.36 -45.30
C GLU A 30 -21.99 2.24 -44.73
N LYS A 31 -23.22 1.72 -44.66
CA LYS A 31 -24.38 2.40 -44.07
C LYS A 31 -24.16 2.81 -42.62
N TYR A 32 -23.48 1.99 -41.83
CA TYR A 32 -23.33 2.17 -40.39
C TYR A 32 -21.92 2.61 -39.99
N ALA A 33 -20.93 2.53 -40.87
CA ALA A 33 -19.53 2.80 -40.59
C ALA A 33 -19.26 4.19 -39.98
N HIS A 34 -19.93 5.25 -40.46
CA HIS A 34 -19.76 6.60 -39.92
C HIS A 34 -20.30 6.71 -38.49
N SER A 35 -21.54 6.28 -38.25
CA SER A 35 -22.18 6.33 -36.94
C SER A 35 -21.50 5.41 -35.92
N PHE A 36 -21.00 4.25 -36.38
CA PHE A 36 -20.21 3.35 -35.55
C PHE A 36 -18.92 4.04 -35.08
N LYS A 37 -18.17 4.71 -35.96
CA LYS A 37 -16.93 5.39 -35.57
C LYS A 37 -17.15 6.46 -34.49
N GLU A 38 -18.27 7.17 -34.54
CA GLU A 38 -18.60 8.23 -33.58
C GLU A 38 -19.15 7.75 -32.23
N ASN A 39 -19.61 6.51 -32.10
CA ASN A 39 -20.27 6.04 -30.86
C ASN A 39 -19.86 4.62 -30.43
N CYS A 40 -18.82 4.05 -31.04
CA CYS A 40 -18.47 2.65 -30.81
C CYS A 40 -17.92 2.35 -29.41
N TRP A 41 -17.44 3.34 -28.65
CA TRP A 41 -17.02 3.10 -27.27
C TRP A 41 -18.21 2.82 -26.34
N ASP A 42 -19.39 3.40 -26.58
CA ASP A 42 -20.60 3.14 -25.78
C ASP A 42 -21.03 1.66 -25.84
N LEU A 43 -20.63 0.93 -26.89
CA LEU A 43 -20.85 -0.51 -26.99
C LEU A 43 -20.10 -1.30 -25.92
N ILE A 44 -19.02 -0.77 -25.34
CA ILE A 44 -18.22 -1.47 -24.34
C ILE A 44 -19.10 -1.78 -23.12
N SER A 45 -19.78 -0.79 -22.55
CA SER A 45 -20.69 -0.98 -21.40
C SER A 45 -21.82 -1.96 -21.72
N VAL A 46 -22.40 -1.86 -22.94
CA VAL A 46 -23.49 -2.72 -23.40
C VAL A 46 -23.03 -4.17 -23.52
N ILE A 47 -21.85 -4.41 -24.09
CA ILE A 47 -21.28 -5.74 -24.28
C ILE A 47 -20.91 -6.36 -22.93
N VAL A 48 -20.17 -5.62 -22.09
CA VAL A 48 -19.77 -6.08 -20.75
C VAL A 48 -21.00 -6.36 -19.89
N GLY A 49 -22.05 -5.55 -20.00
CA GLY A 49 -23.32 -5.74 -19.30
C GLY A 49 -24.05 -7.05 -19.61
N LYS A 50 -23.78 -7.67 -20.77
CA LYS A 50 -24.35 -8.96 -21.17
C LYS A 50 -23.57 -10.18 -20.65
N ILE A 51 -22.42 -9.97 -20.01
CA ILE A 51 -21.54 -11.04 -19.52
C ILE A 51 -21.79 -11.35 -18.04
N GLN A 52 -22.03 -12.63 -17.75
CA GLN A 52 -22.13 -13.22 -16.42
C GLN A 52 -21.09 -14.33 -16.26
N ASN A 53 -20.84 -14.77 -15.03
CA ASN A 53 -19.82 -15.79 -14.72
C ASN A 53 -19.97 -17.08 -15.55
N ASP A 54 -21.20 -17.49 -15.81
CA ASP A 54 -21.51 -18.73 -16.53
C ASP A 54 -21.74 -18.52 -18.03
N THR A 55 -21.67 -17.28 -18.55
CA THR A 55 -21.95 -16.98 -19.96
C THR A 55 -21.04 -17.76 -20.90
N MET A 56 -19.77 -17.92 -20.56
CA MET A 56 -18.81 -18.70 -21.37
C MET A 56 -19.23 -20.18 -21.50
N ILE A 57 -19.92 -20.73 -20.49
CA ILE A 57 -20.35 -22.13 -20.45
C ILE A 57 -21.74 -22.28 -21.09
N ILE A 58 -22.68 -21.39 -20.75
CA ILE A 58 -24.09 -21.49 -21.14
C ILE A 58 -24.31 -20.95 -22.56
N LYS A 59 -23.62 -19.87 -22.94
CA LYS A 59 -23.76 -19.17 -24.23
C LYS A 59 -22.38 -18.86 -24.84
N PRO A 60 -21.58 -19.87 -25.20
CA PRO A 60 -20.24 -19.66 -25.75
C PRO A 60 -20.23 -18.79 -27.02
N SER A 61 -21.26 -18.92 -27.88
CA SER A 61 -21.39 -18.11 -29.09
C SER A 61 -21.62 -16.62 -28.80
N LEU A 62 -22.35 -16.29 -27.73
CA LEU A 62 -22.50 -14.91 -27.28
C LEU A 62 -21.16 -14.37 -26.77
N TYR A 63 -20.45 -15.15 -25.96
CA TYR A 63 -19.16 -14.76 -25.42
C TYR A 63 -18.16 -14.46 -26.54
N SER A 64 -18.03 -15.37 -27.52
CA SER A 64 -17.17 -15.18 -28.70
C SER A 64 -17.56 -13.94 -29.51
N ALA A 65 -18.87 -13.73 -29.73
CA ALA A 65 -19.34 -12.55 -30.46
C ALA A 65 -19.05 -11.24 -29.72
N CYS A 66 -19.17 -11.24 -28.39
CA CYS A 66 -18.83 -10.11 -27.54
C CYS A 66 -17.33 -9.80 -27.59
N GLU A 67 -16.47 -10.82 -27.50
CA GLU A 67 -15.02 -10.71 -27.61
C GLU A 67 -14.60 -10.15 -28.99
N GLU A 68 -15.13 -10.70 -30.07
CA GLU A 68 -14.90 -10.22 -31.43
C GLU A 68 -15.37 -8.77 -31.62
N MET A 69 -16.55 -8.42 -31.08
CA MET A 69 -17.06 -7.05 -31.17
C MET A 69 -16.19 -6.06 -30.39
N LEU A 70 -15.70 -6.42 -29.18
CA LEU A 70 -14.77 -5.57 -28.44
C LEU A 70 -13.46 -5.37 -29.19
N ALA A 71 -12.95 -6.41 -29.87
CA ALA A 71 -11.77 -6.28 -30.73
C ALA A 71 -12.01 -5.31 -31.90
N ILE A 72 -13.21 -5.33 -32.51
CA ILE A 72 -13.59 -4.37 -33.55
C ILE A 72 -13.66 -2.94 -32.98
N VAL A 73 -14.24 -2.75 -31.79
CA VAL A 73 -14.28 -1.45 -31.10
C VAL A 73 -12.87 -0.92 -30.88
N VAL A 74 -11.95 -1.74 -30.34
CA VAL A 74 -10.53 -1.36 -30.15
C VAL A 74 -9.83 -0.98 -31.46
N GLN A 75 -10.29 -1.48 -32.61
CA GLN A 75 -9.75 -1.12 -33.92
C GLN A 75 -10.29 0.19 -34.49
N LYS A 76 -11.53 0.54 -34.18
CA LYS A 76 -12.25 1.66 -34.82
C LYS A 76 -12.44 2.88 -33.93
N ALA A 77 -12.46 2.68 -32.61
CA ALA A 77 -12.67 3.74 -31.64
C ALA A 77 -11.49 4.69 -31.52
N THR A 78 -11.81 5.90 -31.09
CA THR A 78 -10.89 6.87 -30.48
C THR A 78 -10.24 6.23 -29.24
N PRO A 79 -8.91 6.08 -29.22
CA PRO A 79 -8.22 5.34 -28.16
C PRO A 79 -8.44 5.90 -26.75
N GLU A 80 -8.55 7.22 -26.61
CA GLU A 80 -8.75 7.89 -25.32
C GLU A 80 -10.14 7.64 -24.72
N GLU A 81 -11.20 7.68 -25.52
CA GLU A 81 -12.59 7.48 -25.06
C GLU A 81 -12.83 6.01 -24.73
N ALA A 82 -12.38 5.10 -25.61
CA ALA A 82 -12.44 3.66 -25.33
C ALA A 82 -11.66 3.27 -24.07
N LEU A 83 -10.52 3.92 -23.79
CA LEU A 83 -9.71 3.66 -22.61
C LEU A 83 -10.47 4.01 -21.33
N LEU A 84 -11.08 5.20 -21.28
CA LEU A 84 -11.84 5.64 -20.11
C LEU A 84 -13.03 4.73 -19.85
N GLU A 85 -13.73 4.33 -20.90
CA GLU A 85 -14.87 3.42 -20.78
C GLU A 85 -14.44 2.04 -20.26
N PHE A 86 -13.35 1.46 -20.76
CA PHE A 86 -12.83 0.19 -20.21
C PHE A 86 -12.41 0.30 -18.74
N ILE A 87 -11.80 1.43 -18.34
CA ILE A 87 -11.43 1.69 -16.94
C ILE A 87 -12.69 1.74 -16.06
N GLU A 88 -13.72 2.47 -16.49
CA GLU A 88 -15.00 2.55 -15.79
C GLU A 88 -15.61 1.14 -15.64
N GLN A 89 -15.64 0.35 -16.72
CA GLN A 89 -16.19 -1.01 -16.67
C GLN A 89 -15.42 -1.96 -15.75
N ILE A 90 -14.11 -1.76 -15.51
CA ILE A 90 -13.36 -2.51 -14.49
C ILE A 90 -13.83 -2.14 -13.09
N GLU A 91 -14.06 -0.85 -12.81
CA GLU A 91 -14.46 -0.37 -11.49
C GLU A 91 -15.90 -0.76 -11.15
N VAL A 92 -16.80 -0.82 -12.14
CA VAL A 92 -18.20 -1.22 -11.94
C VAL A 92 -18.47 -2.71 -12.19
N ALA A 93 -17.44 -3.51 -12.49
CA ALA A 93 -17.58 -4.94 -12.79
C ALA A 93 -18.25 -5.70 -11.63
N LYS A 94 -19.40 -6.32 -11.93
CA LYS A 94 -20.23 -7.04 -10.95
C LYS A 94 -19.77 -8.48 -10.74
N ASN A 95 -19.01 -9.03 -11.68
CA ASN A 95 -18.58 -10.41 -11.66
C ASN A 95 -17.21 -10.59 -12.35
N ASP A 96 -16.58 -11.74 -12.14
CA ASP A 96 -15.22 -12.01 -12.61
C ASP A 96 -15.14 -12.22 -14.12
N ALA A 97 -16.24 -12.63 -14.77
CA ALA A 97 -16.28 -12.78 -16.22
C ALA A 97 -16.32 -11.43 -16.95
N GLN A 98 -16.98 -10.43 -16.36
CA GLN A 98 -16.92 -9.03 -16.84
C GLN A 98 -15.50 -8.49 -16.74
N PHE A 99 -14.83 -8.71 -15.61
CA PHE A 99 -13.43 -8.34 -15.48
C PHE A 99 -12.56 -9.06 -16.52
N ALA A 100 -12.75 -10.37 -16.71
CA ALA A 100 -11.95 -11.17 -17.63
C ALA A 100 -12.08 -10.76 -19.10
N ILE A 101 -13.29 -10.49 -19.60
CA ILE A 101 -13.50 -10.15 -21.02
C ILE A 101 -12.90 -8.78 -21.39
N ILE A 102 -12.67 -7.90 -20.41
CA ILE A 102 -12.07 -6.57 -20.62
C ILE A 102 -10.55 -6.65 -20.79
N MET A 103 -9.89 -7.62 -20.14
CA MET A 103 -8.43 -7.65 -20.00
C MET A 103 -7.68 -7.60 -21.33
N GLU A 104 -8.08 -8.43 -22.30
CA GLU A 104 -7.41 -8.50 -23.61
C GLU A 104 -7.67 -7.25 -24.47
N PRO A 105 -8.92 -6.81 -24.69
CA PRO A 105 -9.21 -5.56 -25.42
C PRO A 105 -8.48 -4.35 -24.84
N LEU A 106 -8.44 -4.22 -23.50
CA LEU A 106 -7.74 -3.13 -22.82
C LEU A 106 -6.22 -3.19 -23.08
N GLN A 107 -5.62 -4.38 -23.04
CA GLN A 107 -4.21 -4.56 -23.37
C GLN A 107 -3.93 -4.11 -24.81
N GLN A 108 -4.72 -4.57 -25.77
CA GLN A 108 -4.56 -4.22 -27.18
C GLN A 108 -4.68 -2.70 -27.40
N LEU A 109 -5.62 -2.05 -26.71
CA LEU A 109 -5.80 -0.61 -26.76
C LEU A 109 -4.59 0.14 -26.19
N LEU A 110 -4.10 -0.26 -25.02
CA LEU A 110 -2.91 0.32 -24.38
C LEU A 110 -1.66 0.17 -25.23
N LEU A 111 -1.50 -0.93 -25.98
CA LEU A 111 -0.38 -1.12 -26.91
C LEU A 111 -0.44 -0.18 -28.12
N LYS A 112 -1.63 0.29 -28.52
CA LYS A 112 -1.79 1.25 -29.62
C LYS A 112 -1.46 2.69 -29.22
N LEU A 113 -1.54 3.02 -27.94
CA LEU A 113 -1.28 4.37 -27.45
C LEU A 113 0.22 4.69 -27.52
N SER A 114 0.62 5.57 -28.43
CA SER A 114 2.02 6.02 -28.55
C SER A 114 2.33 7.24 -27.66
N ALA A 115 1.38 8.16 -27.49
CA ALA A 115 1.52 9.36 -26.66
C ALA A 115 0.87 9.19 -25.28
N LYS A 116 1.49 9.73 -24.22
CA LYS A 116 0.97 9.73 -22.82
C LYS A 116 0.67 8.36 -22.19
N ARG A 117 1.05 7.25 -22.85
CA ARG A 117 0.80 5.87 -22.43
C ARG A 117 1.17 5.56 -20.98
N GLY A 118 2.22 6.19 -20.44
CA GLY A 118 2.58 6.01 -19.03
C GLY A 118 1.42 6.34 -18.06
N ARG A 119 0.74 7.48 -18.22
CA ARG A 119 -0.39 7.86 -17.36
C ARG A 119 -1.64 6.99 -17.61
N SER A 120 -1.89 6.63 -18.87
CA SER A 120 -2.97 5.71 -19.21
C SER A 120 -2.77 4.35 -18.54
N LEU A 121 -1.55 3.84 -18.58
CA LEU A 121 -1.16 2.59 -17.93
C LEU A 121 -1.27 2.70 -16.40
N GLU A 122 -0.91 3.85 -15.83
CA GLU A 122 -1.11 4.16 -14.40
C GLU A 122 -2.58 4.03 -13.97
N TRP A 123 -3.50 4.67 -14.69
CA TRP A 123 -4.94 4.61 -14.40
C TRP A 123 -5.48 3.19 -14.52
N CYS A 124 -5.17 2.49 -15.61
CA CYS A 124 -5.61 1.10 -15.79
C CYS A 124 -5.13 0.17 -14.67
N LEU A 125 -3.85 0.28 -14.31
CA LEU A 125 -3.26 -0.58 -13.28
C LEU A 125 -3.84 -0.28 -11.90
N ASN A 126 -4.18 0.98 -11.59
CA ASN A 126 -4.87 1.33 -10.35
C ASN A 126 -6.28 0.73 -10.28
N SER A 127 -7.06 0.79 -11.36
CA SER A 127 -8.41 0.23 -11.36
C SER A 127 -8.38 -1.31 -11.28
N ILE A 128 -7.41 -1.96 -11.93
CA ILE A 128 -7.15 -3.41 -11.77
C ILE A 128 -6.78 -3.74 -10.32
N ALA A 129 -5.88 -2.95 -9.69
CA ALA A 129 -5.50 -3.17 -8.29
C ALA A 129 -6.70 -3.02 -7.36
N SER A 130 -7.51 -1.97 -7.53
CA SER A 130 -8.73 -1.72 -6.75
C SER A 130 -9.72 -2.89 -6.85
N TYR A 131 -9.90 -3.45 -8.04
CA TYR A 131 -10.75 -4.63 -8.24
C TYR A 131 -10.22 -5.86 -7.48
N ILE A 132 -8.91 -6.10 -7.51
CA ILE A 132 -8.26 -7.20 -6.80
C ILE A 132 -8.38 -7.02 -5.28
N ASP A 133 -8.20 -5.81 -4.78
CA ASP A 133 -8.27 -5.46 -3.35
C ASP A 133 -9.66 -5.66 -2.76
N ALA A 134 -10.70 -5.53 -3.59
CA ALA A 134 -12.07 -5.77 -3.18
C ALA A 134 -12.37 -7.28 -2.93
N ILE A 135 -11.49 -8.19 -3.36
CA ILE A 135 -11.70 -9.63 -3.16
C ILE A 135 -11.36 -9.99 -1.71
N PRO A 136 -12.33 -10.50 -0.92
CA PRO A 136 -12.07 -10.85 0.48
C PRO A 136 -11.08 -12.01 0.57
N ILE A 137 -10.08 -11.85 1.43
CA ILE A 137 -9.05 -12.88 1.68
C ILE A 137 -9.55 -13.80 2.80
N PRO A 138 -9.72 -15.11 2.55
CA PRO A 138 -10.11 -16.06 3.58
C PRO A 138 -9.01 -16.23 4.62
N GLU A 139 -9.31 -16.05 5.90
CA GLU A 139 -8.38 -16.29 6.99
C GLU A 139 -8.49 -17.74 7.47
N HIS A 140 -7.79 -18.63 6.77
CA HIS A 140 -7.69 -20.04 7.17
C HIS A 140 -6.41 -20.28 7.98
N LYS A 141 -6.54 -20.84 9.19
CA LYS A 141 -5.40 -21.26 10.04
C LYS A 141 -4.95 -22.69 9.71
N LEU A 142 -4.79 -23.01 8.42
CA LEU A 142 -4.45 -24.36 7.97
C LEU A 142 -2.94 -24.58 8.03
N GLU A 143 -2.53 -25.69 8.66
CA GLU A 143 -1.12 -26.05 8.85
C GLU A 143 -0.75 -27.32 8.05
N GLY A 144 0.51 -27.42 7.62
CA GLY A 144 1.02 -28.62 6.93
C GLY A 144 0.20 -29.03 5.69
N GLN A 145 -0.27 -30.29 5.67
CA GLN A 145 -1.03 -30.86 4.55
C GLN A 145 -2.46 -30.30 4.42
N GLU A 146 -3.00 -29.67 5.47
CA GLU A 146 -4.35 -29.08 5.45
C GLU A 146 -4.45 -27.92 4.46
N ARG A 147 -3.32 -27.29 4.09
CA ARG A 147 -3.26 -26.27 3.03
C ARG A 147 -3.71 -26.79 1.66
N LEU A 148 -3.66 -28.10 1.42
CA LEU A 148 -4.18 -28.71 0.19
C LEU A 148 -5.70 -28.56 0.07
N LEU A 149 -6.41 -28.28 1.18
CA LEU A 149 -7.85 -28.02 1.19
C LEU A 149 -8.19 -26.57 0.81
N MET A 150 -7.20 -25.68 0.65
CA MET A 150 -7.42 -24.27 0.27
C MET A 150 -8.17 -24.14 -1.06
N ASP A 151 -7.99 -25.08 -1.99
CA ASP A 151 -8.70 -25.10 -3.27
C ASP A 151 -10.20 -25.38 -3.12
N SER A 152 -10.67 -25.79 -1.93
CA SER A 152 -12.08 -25.96 -1.62
C SER A 152 -12.80 -24.63 -1.32
N ASP A 153 -12.05 -23.58 -0.99
CA ASP A 153 -12.60 -22.26 -0.71
C ASP A 153 -12.92 -21.50 -2.01
N THR A 154 -14.14 -20.97 -2.09
CA THR A 154 -14.63 -20.24 -3.27
C THR A 154 -13.87 -18.94 -3.54
N ASN A 155 -13.48 -18.21 -2.49
CA ASN A 155 -12.69 -16.98 -2.60
C ASN A 155 -11.24 -17.29 -2.98
N ILE A 156 -10.65 -18.39 -2.49
CA ILE A 156 -9.31 -18.81 -2.93
C ILE A 156 -9.31 -19.15 -4.42
N ARG A 157 -10.28 -19.96 -4.88
CA ARG A 157 -10.44 -20.25 -6.32
C ARG A 157 -10.64 -18.98 -7.14
N ARG A 158 -11.44 -18.03 -6.64
CA ARG A 158 -11.65 -16.72 -7.26
C ARG A 158 -10.36 -15.93 -7.36
N ILE A 159 -9.59 -15.84 -6.28
CA ILE A 159 -8.29 -15.17 -6.24
C ILE A 159 -7.32 -15.80 -7.26
N ILE A 160 -7.23 -17.13 -7.31
CA ILE A 160 -6.38 -17.85 -8.26
C ILE A 160 -6.81 -17.52 -9.70
N LYS A 161 -8.12 -17.55 -9.99
CA LYS A 161 -8.68 -17.22 -11.30
C LYS A 161 -8.36 -15.79 -11.72
N ILE A 162 -8.52 -14.80 -10.84
CA ILE A 162 -8.24 -13.40 -11.17
C ILE A 162 -6.74 -13.18 -11.40
N TYR A 163 -5.89 -13.77 -10.54
CA TYR A 163 -4.44 -13.63 -10.69
C TYR A 163 -3.89 -14.35 -11.93
N SER A 164 -4.54 -15.41 -12.43
CA SER A 164 -4.11 -16.05 -13.67
C SER A 164 -4.38 -15.21 -14.92
N LEU A 165 -5.26 -14.21 -14.84
CA LEU A 165 -5.54 -13.27 -15.94
C LEU A 165 -4.49 -12.16 -16.06
N LEU A 166 -3.74 -11.87 -15.01
CA LEU A 166 -2.77 -10.76 -15.00
C LEU A 166 -1.52 -11.03 -15.85
N PRO A 167 -0.86 -12.22 -15.79
CA PRO A 167 0.34 -12.48 -16.59
C PRO A 167 0.15 -12.26 -18.08
N PRO A 168 -0.90 -12.78 -18.73
CA PRO A 168 -1.17 -12.47 -20.13
C PRO A 168 -1.26 -10.97 -20.38
N PHE A 169 -1.93 -10.22 -19.48
CA PHE A 169 -2.14 -8.77 -19.58
C PHE A 169 -0.84 -7.94 -19.54
N TYR A 170 0.09 -8.21 -18.61
CA TYR A 170 1.30 -7.38 -18.50
C TYR A 170 2.50 -7.91 -19.31
N THR A 171 2.47 -9.15 -19.80
CA THR A 171 3.57 -9.76 -20.57
C THR A 171 4.10 -8.88 -21.71
N PRO A 172 3.27 -8.31 -22.62
CA PRO A 172 3.80 -7.49 -23.72
C PRO A 172 4.46 -6.21 -23.21
N PHE A 173 3.93 -5.63 -22.13
CA PHE A 173 4.51 -4.45 -21.51
C PHE A 173 5.85 -4.74 -20.85
N VAL A 174 5.99 -5.91 -20.20
CA VAL A 174 7.26 -6.38 -19.64
C VAL A 174 8.30 -6.66 -20.73
N LYS A 175 7.89 -7.29 -21.84
CA LYS A 175 8.76 -7.52 -23.00
C LYS A 175 9.24 -6.23 -23.66
N GLU A 176 8.42 -5.18 -23.63
CA GLU A 176 8.84 -3.86 -24.08
C GLU A 176 9.91 -3.27 -23.15
N MET A 177 9.81 -3.47 -21.83
CA MET A 177 10.80 -2.96 -20.87
C MET A 177 12.22 -3.49 -21.08
N THR A 178 12.36 -4.73 -21.61
CA THR A 178 13.67 -5.33 -21.92
C THR A 178 14.30 -4.77 -23.19
N THR A 179 13.57 -3.97 -23.98
CA THR A 179 14.14 -3.26 -25.13
C THR A 179 14.91 -2.00 -24.69
N PRO A 180 16.04 -1.69 -25.35
CA PRO A 180 16.89 -0.56 -24.97
C PRO A 180 16.20 0.81 -25.14
N ASP A 181 15.26 0.95 -26.09
CA ASP A 181 14.58 2.21 -26.41
C ASP A 181 13.28 2.47 -25.62
N ALA A 182 12.95 1.62 -24.64
CA ALA A 182 11.69 1.73 -23.93
C ALA A 182 11.62 2.96 -22.99
N ASN A 183 10.44 3.60 -22.99
CA ASN A 183 10.15 4.80 -22.22
C ASN A 183 10.36 4.58 -20.70
N VAL A 184 11.30 5.34 -20.11
CA VAL A 184 11.70 5.26 -18.70
C VAL A 184 10.49 5.33 -17.77
N ARG A 185 9.55 6.26 -18.02
CA ARG A 185 8.36 6.43 -17.20
C ARG A 185 7.43 5.22 -17.25
N THR A 186 7.31 4.57 -18.41
CA THR A 186 6.54 3.34 -18.55
C THR A 186 7.19 2.19 -17.77
N LYS A 187 8.53 2.09 -17.79
CA LYS A 187 9.27 1.07 -17.00
C LYS A 187 9.01 1.25 -15.51
N GLU A 188 9.06 2.47 -15.01
CA GLU A 188 8.82 2.80 -13.60
C GLU A 188 7.42 2.40 -13.14
N ILE A 189 6.39 2.71 -13.94
CA ILE A 189 4.99 2.43 -13.59
C ILE A 189 4.71 0.92 -13.59
N ILE A 190 5.18 0.18 -14.61
CA ILE A 190 5.01 -1.28 -14.64
C ILE A 190 5.77 -1.94 -13.49
N THR A 191 7.01 -1.49 -13.22
CA THR A 191 7.82 -2.02 -12.12
C THR A 191 7.15 -1.76 -10.76
N ALA A 192 6.64 -0.54 -10.54
CA ALA A 192 5.91 -0.19 -9.33
C ALA A 192 4.67 -1.05 -9.11
N PHE A 193 3.91 -1.32 -10.17
CA PHE A 193 2.74 -2.18 -10.10
C PHE A 193 3.09 -3.66 -9.87
N LEU A 194 4.13 -4.18 -10.53
CA LEU A 194 4.59 -5.55 -10.26
C LEU A 194 5.09 -5.69 -8.82
N ILE A 195 5.77 -4.68 -8.29
CA ILE A 195 6.14 -4.61 -6.88
C ILE A 195 4.87 -4.53 -6.01
N SER A 196 3.88 -3.71 -6.36
CA SER A 196 2.64 -3.60 -5.57
C SER A 196 1.89 -4.92 -5.52
N LEU A 197 1.83 -5.70 -6.62
CA LEU A 197 1.27 -7.06 -6.65
C LEU A 197 2.05 -8.06 -5.78
N LEU A 198 3.37 -7.92 -5.68
CA LEU A 198 4.21 -8.75 -4.81
C LEU A 198 4.06 -8.38 -3.33
N VAL A 199 4.00 -7.07 -3.03
CA VAL A 199 3.81 -6.51 -1.68
C VAL A 199 2.39 -6.77 -1.18
N LEU A 200 1.39 -6.78 -2.08
CA LEU A 200 -0.01 -7.12 -1.84
C LEU A 200 -0.21 -8.43 -1.08
N ARG A 201 0.79 -9.34 -1.11
CA ARG A 201 0.67 -10.65 -0.47
C ARG A 201 1.69 -10.98 0.61
N TYR A 202 2.72 -10.16 0.83
CA TYR A 202 3.71 -10.42 1.89
C TYR A 202 3.51 -9.60 3.17
N GLY A 203 2.63 -8.60 3.18
CA GLY A 203 2.30 -7.87 4.40
C GLY A 203 1.20 -6.83 4.18
N ARG A 204 0.20 -6.82 5.06
CA ARG A 204 -0.92 -5.86 5.01
C ARG A 204 -0.41 -4.41 5.01
N ARG A 205 -0.92 -3.64 4.03
CA ARG A 205 -1.12 -2.18 3.97
C ARG A 205 0.11 -1.27 3.83
N SER A 206 0.37 -0.87 2.59
CA SER A 206 0.76 0.50 2.22
C SER A 206 0.51 0.70 0.72
N PHE A 207 -0.69 1.15 0.33
CA PHE A 207 -0.87 1.74 -0.99
C PHE A 207 -0.42 3.19 -0.91
N ILE A 208 0.75 3.46 -1.49
CA ILE A 208 1.13 4.80 -1.94
C ILE A 208 0.45 4.96 -3.32
N PRO A 209 -0.33 6.02 -3.58
CA PRO A 209 -0.84 6.26 -4.93
C PRO A 209 0.35 6.34 -5.90
N LEU A 210 0.21 5.81 -7.12
CA LEU A 210 1.27 5.77 -8.14
C LEU A 210 1.93 7.14 -8.40
N THR A 211 1.28 8.23 -8.00
CA THR A 211 1.77 9.62 -8.03
C THR A 211 2.85 9.96 -7.00
N ALA A 212 3.10 9.13 -5.99
CA ALA A 212 4.02 9.41 -4.87
C ALA A 212 5.32 8.57 -4.88
N ILE A 213 5.60 7.85 -5.96
CA ILE A 213 6.90 7.20 -6.16
C ILE A 213 7.85 8.21 -6.80
N ALA A 214 8.73 8.81 -5.99
CA ALA A 214 9.86 9.57 -6.50
C ALA A 214 10.90 8.60 -7.10
N ILE A 215 11.05 8.59 -8.42
CA ILE A 215 12.07 7.77 -9.07
C ILE A 215 13.43 8.45 -8.94
N ASN A 216 14.07 8.21 -7.81
CA ASN A 216 15.50 8.37 -7.64
C ASN A 216 15.95 7.16 -6.81
N ASN A 217 16.12 5.99 -7.44
CA ASN A 217 16.99 4.88 -6.98
C ASN A 217 16.77 3.56 -7.77
N THR A 218 16.76 3.61 -9.09
CA THR A 218 16.78 2.42 -9.97
C THR A 218 18.12 1.67 -9.98
N GLN A 219 19.00 1.88 -8.99
CA GLN A 219 20.33 1.25 -8.95
C GLN A 219 20.38 -0.13 -8.25
N LYS A 220 19.36 -0.54 -7.48
CA LYS A 220 19.36 -1.86 -6.81
C LYS A 220 18.55 -2.96 -7.53
N ILE A 221 17.60 -2.60 -8.40
CA ILE A 221 16.64 -3.58 -8.98
C ILE A 221 17.21 -4.32 -10.21
N VAL A 222 18.20 -3.76 -10.92
CA VAL A 222 18.83 -4.41 -12.09
C VAL A 222 19.77 -5.56 -11.69
N ARG A 223 20.32 -5.57 -10.47
CA ARG A 223 21.30 -6.58 -10.05
C ARG A 223 20.71 -7.99 -9.82
N SER A 224 19.42 -8.14 -9.53
CA SER A 224 18.84 -9.46 -9.23
C SER A 224 18.30 -10.21 -10.45
N TYR A 225 18.03 -9.52 -11.57
CA TYR A 225 17.51 -10.16 -12.78
C TYR A 225 18.55 -11.00 -13.55
N CYS A 226 19.85 -10.88 -13.24
CA CYS A 226 20.92 -11.62 -13.90
C CYS A 226 21.24 -13.01 -13.30
N GLN A 227 20.55 -13.49 -12.25
CA GLN A 227 20.87 -14.78 -11.62
C GLN A 227 20.09 -16.00 -12.17
N GLY A 228 19.50 -15.89 -13.37
CA GLY A 228 18.60 -16.91 -13.92
C GLY A 228 19.00 -17.61 -15.21
N ALA A 229 20.27 -17.68 -15.61
CA ALA A 229 20.69 -18.56 -16.72
C ALA A 229 22.14 -19.05 -16.54
N LYS A 230 22.34 -20.12 -15.77
CA LYS A 230 23.63 -20.83 -15.72
C LYS A 230 23.77 -21.75 -16.93
N LYS A 231 24.69 -21.40 -17.84
CA LYS A 231 25.79 -22.30 -18.22
C LYS A 231 27.02 -21.49 -18.68
N GLU A 232 28.01 -21.52 -17.78
CA GLU A 232 29.46 -21.37 -17.95
C GLU A 232 30.01 -20.10 -18.61
N ILE A 233 30.28 -19.09 -17.79
CA ILE A 233 31.58 -18.38 -17.77
C ILE A 233 31.95 -18.12 -16.31
N VAL A 234 33.11 -18.61 -15.89
CA VAL A 234 33.69 -18.37 -14.56
C VAL A 234 34.18 -16.93 -14.48
N VAL A 235 33.46 -16.04 -13.78
CA VAL A 235 34.01 -14.77 -13.26
C VAL A 235 33.36 -14.46 -11.90
N ALA A 236 34.20 -14.11 -10.93
CA ALA A 236 33.94 -14.01 -9.50
C ALA A 236 32.75 -13.09 -9.12
N THR A 237 31.85 -13.59 -8.27
CA THR A 237 30.62 -12.90 -7.79
C THR A 237 30.67 -12.48 -6.31
N ASN A 238 31.84 -12.41 -5.67
CA ASN A 238 31.92 -12.11 -4.23
C ASN A 238 32.09 -10.62 -3.88
N THR A 239 32.39 -9.73 -4.82
CA THR A 239 32.72 -8.33 -4.49
C THR A 239 31.51 -7.43 -4.25
N ASP A 240 30.40 -7.63 -4.97
CA ASP A 240 29.27 -6.68 -4.93
C ASP A 240 28.45 -6.71 -3.63
N GLN A 241 28.33 -7.87 -2.96
CA GLN A 241 27.59 -7.97 -1.69
C GLN A 241 28.40 -7.42 -0.51
N ASP A 242 29.72 -7.63 -0.54
CA ASP A 242 30.64 -7.11 0.47
C ASP A 242 30.68 -5.57 0.44
N ASP A 243 30.64 -4.95 -0.75
CA ASP A 243 30.65 -3.50 -0.92
C ASP A 243 29.39 -2.81 -0.37
N HIS A 244 28.18 -3.37 -0.61
CA HIS A 244 26.93 -2.82 -0.06
C HIS A 244 26.88 -2.95 1.47
N GLN A 245 27.33 -4.09 2.00
CA GLN A 245 27.37 -4.30 3.44
C GLN A 245 28.36 -3.34 4.11
N TYR A 246 29.51 -3.13 3.48
CA TYR A 246 30.53 -2.18 3.93
C TYR A 246 30.01 -0.73 3.96
N GLU A 247 29.30 -0.29 2.92
CA GLU A 247 28.69 1.06 2.89
C GLU A 247 27.66 1.26 4.00
N GLU A 248 26.78 0.28 4.23
CA GLU A 248 25.78 0.34 5.31
C GLU A 248 26.44 0.38 6.70
N ASP A 249 27.53 -0.37 6.90
CA ASP A 249 28.29 -0.34 8.15
C ASP A 249 29.02 0.99 8.35
N ILE A 250 29.45 1.67 7.28
CA ILE A 250 29.95 3.06 7.35
C ILE A 250 28.82 3.99 7.78
N LYS A 251 27.67 3.95 7.10
CA LYS A 251 26.53 4.83 7.40
C LYS A 251 26.10 4.72 8.86
N LYS A 252 25.95 3.49 9.36
CA LYS A 252 25.61 3.23 10.77
C LYS A 252 26.64 3.81 11.75
N ARG A 253 27.94 3.66 11.47
CA ARG A 253 29.01 4.22 12.31
C ARG A 253 28.96 5.74 12.37
N ILE A 254 28.77 6.38 11.21
CA ILE A 254 28.67 7.84 11.11
C ILE A 254 27.42 8.33 11.87
N LEU A 255 26.25 7.73 11.63
CA LEU A 255 25.00 8.09 12.29
C LEU A 255 25.09 7.93 13.82
N ALA A 256 25.68 6.82 14.30
CA ALA A 256 25.90 6.59 15.73
C ALA A 256 26.76 7.69 16.36
N LYS A 257 27.84 8.11 15.70
CA LYS A 257 28.72 9.20 16.18
C LYS A 257 28.08 10.58 16.03
N ALA A 258 27.25 10.79 15.01
CA ALA A 258 26.56 12.06 14.80
C ALA A 258 25.61 12.42 15.95
N LEU A 259 25.03 11.41 16.62
CA LEU A 259 24.17 11.61 17.78
C LEU A 259 24.85 12.39 18.92
N ASP A 260 26.16 12.19 19.14
CA ASP A 260 26.92 12.88 20.19
C ASP A 260 26.96 14.41 19.98
N PHE A 261 26.75 14.87 18.74
CA PHE A 261 26.78 16.28 18.36
C PHE A 261 25.39 16.94 18.27
N VAL A 262 24.31 16.15 18.33
CA VAL A 262 22.93 16.63 18.16
C VAL A 262 22.53 17.68 19.20
N THR A 263 22.98 17.55 20.44
CA THR A 263 22.66 18.52 21.51
C THR A 263 23.24 19.91 21.23
N LYS A 264 24.36 19.98 20.49
CA LYS A 264 25.06 21.22 20.13
C LYS A 264 24.63 21.76 18.77
N SER A 265 24.60 20.91 17.74
CA SER A 265 24.41 21.29 16.33
C SER A 265 23.02 20.94 15.79
N GLY A 266 22.17 20.30 16.60
CA GLY A 266 20.81 19.90 16.24
C GLY A 266 20.75 18.67 15.33
N TRP A 267 19.55 18.37 14.85
CA TRP A 267 19.28 17.30 13.89
C TRP A 267 19.58 17.79 12.47
N SER A 268 20.86 17.93 12.13
CA SER A 268 21.32 18.68 10.97
C SER A 268 22.46 17.99 10.22
N VAL A 269 22.77 18.52 9.04
CA VAL A 269 23.95 18.11 8.25
C VAL A 269 25.24 18.37 9.01
N ASP A 270 25.31 19.42 9.82
CA ASP A 270 26.50 19.73 10.61
C ASP A 270 26.78 18.62 11.63
N SER A 271 25.75 18.07 12.29
CA SER A 271 25.93 16.92 13.20
C SER A 271 26.41 15.67 12.46
N LEU A 272 25.97 15.46 11.22
CA LEU A 272 26.44 14.36 10.37
C LEU A 272 27.90 14.55 9.93
N ALA A 273 28.31 15.78 9.60
CA ALA A 273 29.69 16.08 9.24
C ALA A 273 30.64 15.84 10.43
N HIS A 274 30.31 16.34 11.63
CA HIS A 274 31.09 16.06 12.83
C HIS A 274 31.08 14.57 13.20
N GLY A 275 29.95 13.89 13.01
CA GLY A 275 29.85 12.44 13.20
C GLY A 275 30.73 11.65 12.23
N ALA A 276 30.85 12.10 10.98
CA ALA A 276 31.73 11.49 9.99
C ALA A 276 33.20 11.65 10.40
N GLU A 277 33.60 12.86 10.80
CA GLU A 277 34.96 13.15 11.30
C GLU A 277 35.29 12.31 12.54
N ALA A 278 34.37 12.21 13.49
CA ALA A 278 34.52 11.38 14.68
C ALA A 278 34.56 9.87 14.38
N ALA A 279 33.99 9.43 13.26
CA ALA A 279 34.07 8.07 12.76
C ALA A 279 35.32 7.80 11.89
N GLY A 280 36.17 8.81 11.69
CA GLY A 280 37.42 8.71 10.91
C GLY A 280 37.27 8.98 9.42
N TYR A 281 36.14 9.57 8.99
CA TYR A 281 35.86 9.92 7.59
C TYR A 281 35.85 11.45 7.40
N PRO A 282 36.10 11.96 6.19
CA PRO A 282 36.00 13.40 5.91
C PRO A 282 34.59 13.93 6.20
N GLY A 283 34.45 15.16 6.70
CA GLY A 283 33.13 15.77 6.98
C GLY A 283 32.20 15.85 5.76
N VAL A 284 32.75 15.92 4.54
CA VAL A 284 31.99 15.83 3.27
C VAL A 284 31.24 14.49 3.08
N SER A 285 31.58 13.46 3.85
CA SER A 285 30.90 12.15 3.84
C SER A 285 29.45 12.22 4.33
N HIS A 286 29.01 13.35 4.90
CA HIS A 286 27.59 13.61 5.14
C HIS A 286 26.73 13.48 3.87
N GLY A 287 27.30 13.60 2.68
CA GLY A 287 26.62 13.37 1.39
C GLY A 287 26.07 11.96 1.20
N LEU A 288 26.44 11.00 2.05
CA LEU A 288 25.83 9.67 2.11
C LEU A 288 24.38 9.67 2.64
N PHE A 289 23.92 10.80 3.19
CA PHE A 289 22.60 10.96 3.83
C PHE A 289 21.77 12.01 3.07
N PRO A 290 21.02 11.61 2.03
CA PRO A 290 20.31 12.54 1.15
C PRO A 290 19.21 13.35 1.86
N ASN A 291 18.65 12.85 2.98
CA ASN A 291 17.66 13.60 3.77
C ASN A 291 18.28 14.36 4.95
N GLY A 292 19.61 14.33 5.08
CA GLY A 292 20.36 15.00 6.14
C GLY A 292 19.81 14.67 7.53
N GLY A 293 19.35 15.69 8.24
CA GLY A 293 18.76 15.53 9.57
C GLY A 293 17.59 14.53 9.64
N GLY A 294 16.86 14.32 8.54
CA GLY A 294 15.80 13.31 8.46
C GLY A 294 16.32 11.88 8.65
N ASP A 295 17.45 11.55 8.00
CA ASP A 295 18.08 10.22 8.12
C ASP A 295 18.61 9.99 9.54
N LEU A 296 19.13 11.04 10.18
CA LEU A 296 19.60 10.99 11.57
C LEU A 296 18.46 10.76 12.57
N VAL A 297 17.34 11.46 12.40
CA VAL A 297 16.14 11.28 13.24
C VAL A 297 15.53 9.89 13.03
N HIS A 298 15.48 9.42 11.78
CA HIS A 298 15.00 8.08 11.47
C HIS A 298 15.87 7.01 12.12
N TYR A 299 17.20 7.10 11.98
CA TYR A 299 18.15 6.20 12.63
C TYR A 299 17.93 6.13 14.13
N PHE A 300 17.84 7.29 14.80
CA PHE A 300 17.59 7.33 16.24
C PHE A 300 16.28 6.63 16.64
N ASN A 301 15.18 6.88 15.91
CA ASN A 301 13.90 6.23 16.20
C ASN A 301 13.95 4.71 16.02
N VAL A 302 14.58 4.22 14.95
CA VAL A 302 14.76 2.78 14.69
C VAL A 302 15.58 2.14 15.80
N THR A 303 16.73 2.72 16.15
CA THR A 303 17.60 2.21 17.23
C THR A 303 16.89 2.20 18.58
N CYS A 304 16.07 3.21 18.90
CA CYS A 304 15.27 3.22 20.13
C CYS A 304 14.18 2.14 20.13
N ASN A 305 13.53 1.89 19.00
CA ASN A 305 12.53 0.82 18.88
C ASN A 305 13.19 -0.56 19.06
N GLU A 306 14.34 -0.80 18.42
CA GLU A 306 15.10 -2.04 18.56
C GLU A 306 15.51 -2.29 20.03
N LYS A 307 16.04 -1.25 20.70
CA LYS A 307 16.38 -1.32 22.13
C LYS A 307 15.17 -1.62 23.02
N LEU A 308 14.02 -1.00 22.73
CA LEU A 308 12.78 -1.28 23.46
C LEU A 308 12.41 -2.76 23.33
N VAL A 309 12.45 -3.29 22.10
CA VAL A 309 12.15 -4.71 21.84
C VAL A 309 13.10 -5.64 22.60
N GLU A 310 14.40 -5.31 22.63
CA GLU A 310 15.39 -6.06 23.41
C GLU A 310 15.06 -6.04 24.92
N GLU A 311 14.73 -4.88 25.48
CA GLU A 311 14.30 -4.76 26.87
C GLU A 311 13.02 -5.57 27.15
N MET A 312 12.00 -5.43 26.30
CA MET A 312 10.72 -6.12 26.43
C MET A 312 10.84 -7.66 26.37
N LYS A 313 11.82 -8.19 25.62
CA LYS A 313 12.11 -9.63 25.60
C LYS A 313 12.51 -10.17 26.98
N SER A 314 13.14 -9.34 27.81
CA SER A 314 13.58 -9.70 29.17
C SER A 314 12.51 -9.53 30.24
N TRP A 315 11.39 -8.88 29.92
CA TRP A 315 10.32 -8.61 30.90
C TRP A 315 9.61 -9.89 31.33
N PRO A 316 9.08 -9.95 32.57
CA PRO A 316 8.33 -11.09 33.05
C PRO A 316 7.12 -11.36 32.14
N LYS A 317 7.15 -12.48 31.43
CA LYS A 317 5.98 -13.00 30.72
C LYS A 317 5.09 -13.69 31.77
N GLU A 318 4.30 -12.91 32.49
CA GLU A 318 3.33 -13.48 33.42
C GLU A 318 2.46 -14.49 32.66
N LYS A 319 2.29 -15.70 33.22
CA LYS A 319 1.27 -16.63 32.75
C LYS A 319 -0.08 -15.98 33.03
N LEU A 320 -0.59 -15.24 32.04
CA LEU A 320 -1.87 -14.55 32.09
C LEU A 320 -2.95 -15.54 32.54
N LYS A 321 -3.44 -15.38 33.78
CA LYS A 321 -4.58 -16.15 34.32
C LYS A 321 -5.91 -15.69 33.70
N GLU A 322 -5.94 -14.51 33.10
CA GLU A 322 -7.09 -13.92 32.41
C GLU A 322 -6.64 -13.33 31.05
N PRO A 323 -7.51 -13.30 30.02
CA PRO A 323 -7.17 -12.85 28.66
C PRO A 323 -7.16 -11.32 28.53
N LYS A 324 -6.60 -10.60 29.50
CA LYS A 324 -6.48 -9.14 29.46
C LYS A 324 -5.03 -8.75 29.22
N VAL A 325 -4.81 -7.88 28.24
CA VAL A 325 -3.52 -7.22 28.02
C VAL A 325 -3.20 -6.39 29.27
N PRO A 326 -2.03 -6.56 29.91
CA PRO A 326 -1.72 -5.77 31.09
C PRO A 326 -1.50 -4.31 30.69
N ALA A 327 -2.46 -3.43 30.98
CA ALA A 327 -2.34 -1.98 30.78
C ALA A 327 -1.04 -1.40 31.35
N GLN A 328 -0.55 -1.98 32.45
CA GLN A 328 0.71 -1.63 33.08
C GLN A 328 1.95 -1.93 32.20
N GLN A 329 1.92 -3.02 31.41
CA GLN A 329 3.03 -3.33 30.50
C GLN A 329 3.05 -2.39 29.30
N ILE A 330 1.88 -2.00 28.78
CA ILE A 330 1.78 -0.96 27.74
C ILE A 330 2.28 0.37 28.28
N GLU A 331 1.85 0.77 29.49
CA GLU A 331 2.33 1.99 30.16
C GLU A 331 3.86 1.97 30.29
N ASN A 332 4.42 0.86 30.75
CA ASN A 332 5.86 0.70 30.89
C ASN A 332 6.58 0.79 29.53
N ALA A 333 6.05 0.18 28.47
CA ALA A 333 6.66 0.23 27.13
C ALA A 333 6.68 1.65 26.55
N ILE A 334 5.57 2.37 26.66
CA ILE A 334 5.48 3.77 26.24
C ILE A 334 6.45 4.63 27.04
N MET A 335 6.47 4.47 28.37
CA MET A 335 7.37 5.24 29.23
C MET A 335 8.84 4.94 28.95
N THR A 336 9.22 3.68 28.84
CA THR A 336 10.59 3.27 28.50
C THR A 336 11.01 3.88 27.18
N ARG A 337 10.17 3.84 26.15
CA ARG A 337 10.47 4.41 24.83
C ARG A 337 10.58 5.94 24.85
N ILE A 338 9.73 6.63 25.59
CA ILE A 338 9.76 8.09 25.73
C ILE A 338 11.03 8.53 26.46
N LEU A 339 11.43 7.83 27.52
CA LEU A 339 12.62 8.17 28.31
C LEU A 339 13.93 8.04 27.52
N MET A 340 13.96 7.27 26.42
CA MET A 340 15.11 7.24 25.52
C MET A 340 15.37 8.59 24.82
N ILE A 341 14.39 9.49 24.80
CA ILE A 341 14.51 10.85 24.23
C ILE A 341 15.23 11.80 25.20
N GLU A 342 15.32 11.48 26.50
CA GLU A 342 15.87 12.38 27.55
C GLU A 342 17.19 13.06 27.16
N PRO A 343 18.22 12.37 26.59
CA PRO A 343 19.47 13.03 26.21
C PRO A 343 19.31 14.12 25.13
N TYR A 344 18.23 14.06 24.35
CA TYR A 344 17.94 14.95 23.23
C TYR A 344 16.69 15.82 23.45
N LYS A 345 16.10 15.80 24.65
CA LYS A 345 14.80 16.45 24.96
C LYS A 345 14.74 17.92 24.52
N SER A 346 15.84 18.67 24.69
CA SER A 346 15.94 20.09 24.29
C SER A 346 15.86 20.33 22.79
N THR A 347 16.29 19.36 21.97
CA THR A 347 16.32 19.47 20.50
C THR A 347 15.22 18.65 19.82
N TRP A 348 14.54 17.78 20.57
CA TRP A 348 13.49 16.90 20.06
C TRP A 348 12.31 17.62 19.38
N PRO A 349 11.86 18.82 19.81
CA PRO A 349 10.85 19.56 19.05
C PRO A 349 11.23 19.79 17.58
N LYS A 350 12.52 20.05 17.30
CA LYS A 350 13.03 20.19 15.93
C LYS A 350 13.07 18.86 15.20
N ALA A 351 13.42 17.76 15.88
CA ALA A 351 13.35 16.41 15.32
C ALA A 351 11.91 16.05 14.92
N MET A 352 10.92 16.36 15.76
CA MET A 352 9.51 16.13 15.45
C MET A 352 9.07 16.93 14.22
N ALA A 353 9.48 18.20 14.10
CA ALA A 353 9.20 19.00 12.90
C ALA A 353 9.80 18.38 11.63
N ILE A 354 11.05 17.89 11.69
CA ILE A 354 11.70 17.20 10.56
C ILE A 354 10.92 15.94 10.14
N GLN A 355 10.39 15.16 11.09
CA GLN A 355 9.58 13.97 10.80
C GLN A 355 8.26 14.30 10.06
N THR A 356 7.74 15.52 10.21
CA THR A 356 6.51 15.96 9.51
C THR A 356 6.73 16.45 8.08
N LEU A 357 7.99 16.59 7.64
CA LEU A 357 8.30 17.01 6.28
C LEU A 357 7.90 15.91 5.28
N PRO A 358 7.32 16.24 4.11
CA PRO A 358 6.77 15.26 3.17
C PRO A 358 7.72 14.12 2.79
N ASN A 359 9.01 14.40 2.62
CA ASN A 359 10.02 13.39 2.27
C ASN A 359 10.32 12.39 3.42
N ASN A 360 10.05 12.78 4.67
CA ASN A 360 10.34 11.98 5.86
C ASN A 360 9.10 11.24 6.40
N VAL A 361 7.90 11.77 6.14
CA VAL A 361 6.62 11.24 6.68
C VAL A 361 6.44 9.73 6.44
N PRO A 362 6.69 9.17 5.24
CA PRO A 362 6.46 7.74 5.01
C PRO A 362 7.32 6.85 5.93
N ASN A 363 8.62 7.14 6.04
CA ASN A 363 9.53 6.35 6.87
C ASN A 363 9.26 6.56 8.37
N CYS A 364 8.92 7.78 8.79
CA CYS A 364 8.60 8.08 10.18
C CYS A 364 7.28 7.42 10.62
N LEU A 365 6.28 7.41 9.75
CA LEU A 365 5.01 6.73 10.01
C LEU A 365 5.19 5.21 10.04
N ALA A 366 5.95 4.63 9.12
CA ALA A 366 6.29 3.20 9.14
C ALA A 366 6.98 2.83 10.45
N THR A 367 7.98 3.60 10.88
CA THR A 367 8.71 3.39 12.14
C THR A 367 7.79 3.49 13.37
N LEU A 368 6.83 4.42 13.38
CA LEU A 368 5.84 4.55 14.44
C LEU A 368 4.88 3.35 14.49
N LEU A 369 4.39 2.89 13.34
CA LEU A 369 3.49 1.75 13.27
C LEU A 369 4.20 0.46 13.67
N SER A 370 5.47 0.27 13.27
CA SER A 370 6.29 -0.85 13.73
C SER A 370 6.48 -0.84 15.26
N LEU A 371 6.75 0.32 15.86
CA LEU A 371 6.84 0.47 17.33
C LEU A 371 5.56 -0.01 18.02
N VAL A 372 4.41 0.45 17.53
CA VAL A 372 3.10 0.10 18.10
C VAL A 372 2.83 -1.39 17.96
N ASP A 373 3.17 -1.97 16.82
CA ASP A 373 3.05 -3.40 16.55
C ASP A 373 3.92 -4.23 17.48
N ASP A 374 5.18 -3.83 17.68
CA ASP A 374 6.12 -4.47 18.60
C ASP A 374 5.62 -4.41 20.05
N ILE A 375 5.11 -3.25 20.50
CA ILE A 375 4.53 -3.12 21.84
C ILE A 375 3.34 -4.07 22.00
N CYS A 376 2.40 -4.10 21.05
CA CYS A 376 1.25 -5.00 21.10
C CYS A 376 1.67 -6.47 21.14
N TYR A 377 2.63 -6.86 20.30
CA TYR A 377 3.13 -8.23 20.22
C TYR A 377 3.78 -8.67 21.55
N HIS A 378 4.67 -7.85 22.10
CA HIS A 378 5.40 -8.19 23.32
C HIS A 378 4.56 -8.07 24.61
N THR A 379 3.49 -7.27 24.61
CA THR A 379 2.51 -7.20 25.73
C THR A 379 1.44 -8.30 25.69
N GLY A 380 1.50 -9.17 24.69
CA GLY A 380 0.63 -10.36 24.61
C GLY A 380 -0.78 -10.08 24.09
N ASP A 381 -1.00 -8.97 23.38
CA ASP A 381 -2.26 -8.75 22.69
C ASP A 381 -2.42 -9.77 21.56
N ARG A 382 -3.40 -10.68 21.70
CA ARG A 382 -3.76 -11.70 20.70
C ARG A 382 -5.02 -11.36 19.91
N SER A 383 -5.54 -10.13 20.06
CA SER A 383 -6.70 -9.66 19.30
C SER A 383 -6.36 -9.65 17.81
N VAL A 384 -7.21 -10.22 16.95
CA VAL A 384 -7.00 -10.27 15.48
C VAL A 384 -8.13 -9.61 14.68
N ASP A 385 -9.14 -9.05 15.35
CA ASP A 385 -10.38 -8.50 14.75
C ASP A 385 -10.36 -6.95 14.61
N PHE A 386 -11.49 -6.32 14.28
CA PHE A 386 -11.66 -4.84 14.18
C PHE A 386 -11.11 -4.06 15.40
N ASN A 387 -11.16 -4.66 16.60
CA ASN A 387 -10.55 -4.14 17.83
C ASN A 387 -9.02 -3.95 17.73
N TRP A 388 -8.31 -4.72 16.89
CA TRP A 388 -6.88 -4.59 16.62
C TRP A 388 -6.52 -3.27 15.94
N TYR A 389 -7.30 -2.83 14.96
CA TYR A 389 -7.04 -1.58 14.22
C TYR A 389 -7.28 -0.35 15.09
N ILE A 390 -8.37 -0.34 15.87
CA ILE A 390 -8.69 0.73 16.82
C ILE A 390 -7.61 0.83 17.89
N ARG A 391 -7.12 -0.32 18.39
CA ARG A 391 -6.06 -0.34 19.41
C ARG A 391 -4.73 0.19 18.88
N ARG A 392 -4.35 -0.09 17.63
CA ARG A 392 -3.07 0.39 17.06
C ARG A 392 -3.10 1.87 16.70
N VAL A 393 -4.17 2.34 16.09
CA VAL A 393 -4.36 3.79 15.85
C VAL A 393 -4.45 4.53 17.18
N GLY A 394 -5.18 3.97 18.15
CA GLY A 394 -5.26 4.49 19.51
C GLY A 394 -3.89 4.55 20.19
N LEU A 395 -3.12 3.45 20.18
CA LEU A 395 -1.81 3.37 20.81
C LEU A 395 -0.77 4.28 20.15
N ALA A 396 -0.79 4.41 18.81
CA ALA A 396 0.02 5.40 18.09
C ALA A 396 -0.31 6.83 18.53
N GLY A 397 -1.61 7.15 18.65
CA GLY A 397 -2.09 8.44 19.15
C GLY A 397 -1.67 8.71 20.60
N ILE A 398 -1.81 7.71 21.48
CA ILE A 398 -1.38 7.79 22.89
C ILE A 398 0.12 8.04 22.97
N TYR A 399 0.93 7.29 22.21
CA TYR A 399 2.37 7.48 22.18
C TYR A 399 2.74 8.90 21.73
N LYS A 400 2.20 9.39 20.60
CA LYS A 400 2.52 10.73 20.09
C LYS A 400 2.02 11.86 20.99
N ALA A 401 0.84 11.73 21.60
CA ALA A 401 0.35 12.68 22.59
C ALA A 401 1.23 12.71 23.85
N SER A 402 1.70 11.54 24.29
CA SER A 402 2.57 11.41 25.47
C SER A 402 3.99 11.91 25.19
N GLU A 403 4.50 11.67 23.99
CA GLU A 403 5.76 12.24 23.50
C GLU A 403 5.70 13.77 23.53
N LEU A 404 4.62 14.38 23.04
CA LEU A 404 4.44 15.83 23.07
C LEU A 404 4.32 16.37 24.51
N PHE A 405 3.54 15.69 25.35
CA PHE A 405 3.37 16.07 26.76
C PHE A 405 4.72 16.04 27.51
N TYR A 406 5.52 14.99 27.28
CA TYR A 406 6.82 14.81 27.91
C TYR A 406 7.79 15.95 27.64
N LEU A 407 7.75 16.59 26.46
CA LEU A 407 8.58 17.75 26.15
C LEU A 407 8.29 18.96 27.04
N THR A 408 7.07 19.06 27.57
CA THR A 408 6.65 20.12 28.49
C THR A 408 6.74 19.71 29.96
N ASP A 409 7.04 18.43 30.24
CA ASP A 409 7.06 17.90 31.60
C ASP A 409 8.39 18.21 32.31
N SER A 410 8.29 18.95 33.41
CA SER A 410 9.38 19.28 34.34
C SER A 410 9.22 18.61 35.72
N SER A 411 8.33 17.63 35.85
CA SER A 411 8.12 16.88 37.09
C SER A 411 9.27 15.91 37.39
N GLN A 412 9.46 15.60 38.67
CA GLN A 412 10.46 14.63 39.11
C GLN A 412 10.23 13.26 38.46
N ASN A 413 11.27 12.71 37.84
CA ASN A 413 11.28 11.40 37.18
C ASN A 413 10.14 11.23 36.14
N SER A 414 9.69 12.34 35.53
CA SER A 414 8.59 12.35 34.53
C SER A 414 7.29 11.73 35.06
N SER A 415 7.00 11.94 36.34
CA SER A 415 5.80 11.41 37.00
C SER A 415 4.50 11.96 36.42
N ALA A 416 4.50 13.21 35.94
CA ALA A 416 3.35 13.80 35.25
C ALA A 416 3.12 13.11 33.89
N THR A 417 4.18 12.86 33.11
CA THR A 417 4.09 12.10 31.86
C THR A 417 3.55 10.70 32.09
N ARG A 418 4.05 9.97 33.11
CA ARG A 418 3.53 8.64 33.45
C ARG A 418 2.05 8.68 33.80
N SER A 419 1.62 9.68 34.57
CA SER A 419 0.21 9.87 34.92
C SER A 419 -0.64 10.17 33.69
N PHE A 420 -0.13 10.96 32.74
CA PHE A 420 -0.78 11.25 31.47
C PHE A 420 -0.96 9.98 30.62
N VAL A 421 0.12 9.20 30.44
CA VAL A 421 0.08 7.91 29.72
C VAL A 421 -0.97 6.99 30.33
N LYS A 422 -0.93 6.82 31.67
CA LYS A 422 -1.90 6.00 32.40
C LYS A 422 -3.35 6.46 32.20
N SER A 423 -3.59 7.77 32.20
CA SER A 423 -4.92 8.32 31.93
C SER A 423 -5.37 8.00 30.51
N ARG A 424 -4.51 8.18 29.51
CA ARG A 424 -4.84 7.94 28.10
C ARG A 424 -5.07 6.47 27.78
N ILE A 425 -4.34 5.56 28.41
CA ILE A 425 -4.61 4.11 28.32
C ILE A 425 -5.98 3.79 28.92
N ARG A 426 -6.31 4.33 30.10
CA ARG A 426 -7.63 4.15 30.72
C ARG A 426 -8.76 4.69 29.85
N ASP A 427 -8.57 5.85 29.22
CA ASP A 427 -9.56 6.43 28.30
C ASP A 427 -9.82 5.50 27.11
N ALA A 428 -8.77 4.88 26.55
CA ALA A 428 -8.89 3.91 25.47
C ALA A 428 -9.62 2.63 25.90
N GLU A 429 -9.37 2.12 27.12
CA GLU A 429 -10.11 0.98 27.68
C GLU A 429 -11.61 1.28 27.82
N LEU A 430 -11.96 2.48 28.28
CA LEU A 430 -13.36 2.90 28.42
C LEU A 430 -14.07 3.00 27.06
N ILE A 431 -13.39 3.56 26.05
CA ILE A 431 -13.91 3.62 24.67
C ILE A 431 -14.13 2.19 24.15
N GLN A 432 -13.17 1.29 24.39
CA GLN A 432 -13.28 -0.09 23.94
C GLN A 432 -14.46 -0.82 24.62
N ILE A 433 -14.68 -0.60 25.92
CA ILE A 433 -15.84 -1.13 26.65
C ILE A 433 -17.13 -0.59 26.03
N ALA A 434 -17.21 0.70 25.73
CA ALA A 434 -18.39 1.31 25.10
C ALA A 434 -18.67 0.76 23.70
N LEU A 435 -17.64 0.49 22.90
CA LEU A 435 -17.77 -0.07 21.55
C LEU A 435 -18.16 -1.55 21.54
N ASN A 436 -17.82 -2.31 22.59
CA ASN A 436 -18.18 -3.72 22.74
C ASN A 436 -19.58 -3.93 23.33
N MET A 437 -20.28 -2.88 23.76
CA MET A 437 -21.66 -2.98 24.24
C MET A 437 -22.66 -2.99 23.07
N ASN A 438 -23.67 -3.86 23.16
CA ASN A 438 -24.73 -4.00 22.17
C ASN A 438 -25.48 -2.66 22.01
N PRO A 439 -25.71 -2.11 20.79
CA PRO A 439 -26.26 -0.76 20.59
C PRO A 439 -27.67 -0.54 21.16
N VAL A 440 -28.38 -1.62 21.54
CA VAL A 440 -29.72 -1.58 22.17
C VAL A 440 -29.65 -1.33 23.69
N ALA A 441 -28.49 -1.55 24.32
CA ALA A 441 -28.32 -1.43 25.78
C ALA A 441 -27.61 -0.13 26.23
N VAL A 442 -27.18 0.71 25.30
CA VAL A 442 -26.34 1.88 25.61
C VAL A 442 -27.19 3.15 25.63
N ALA A 443 -27.18 3.85 26.77
CA ALA A 443 -27.81 5.17 26.87
C ALA A 443 -27.11 6.16 25.90
N PRO A 444 -27.86 7.00 25.16
CA PRO A 444 -27.29 7.97 24.20
C PRO A 444 -26.22 8.90 24.80
N GLN A 445 -26.31 9.15 26.11
CA GLN A 445 -25.35 9.96 26.86
C GLN A 445 -23.97 9.30 26.96
N THR A 446 -23.90 7.96 27.03
CA THR A 446 -22.64 7.20 27.14
C THR A 446 -21.87 7.19 25.82
N LEU A 447 -22.58 7.08 24.68
CA LEU A 447 -21.98 7.20 23.34
C LEU A 447 -21.46 8.62 23.09
N THR A 448 -22.22 9.63 23.50
CA THR A 448 -21.83 11.05 23.38
C THR A 448 -20.57 11.33 24.20
N ALA A 449 -20.47 10.79 25.42
CA ALA A 449 -19.28 10.93 26.27
C ALA A 449 -18.06 10.23 25.66
N ALA A 450 -18.20 9.01 25.13
CA ALA A 450 -17.11 8.30 24.45
C ALA A 450 -16.63 9.06 23.19
N PHE A 451 -17.55 9.64 22.42
CA PHE A 451 -17.24 10.43 21.24
C PHE A 451 -16.53 11.75 21.58
N VAL A 452 -17.00 12.47 22.61
CA VAL A 452 -16.34 13.69 23.10
C VAL A 452 -14.94 13.39 23.63
N THR A 453 -14.75 12.28 24.34
CA THR A 453 -13.43 11.83 24.82
C THR A 453 -12.50 11.48 23.65
N ALA A 454 -12.98 10.76 22.63
CA ALA A 454 -12.21 10.48 21.42
C ALA A 454 -11.82 11.77 20.67
N LYS A 455 -12.74 12.72 20.54
CA LYS A 455 -12.48 14.05 19.93
C LYS A 455 -11.42 14.83 20.70
N ASN A 456 -11.46 14.79 22.04
CA ASN A 456 -10.47 15.43 22.91
C ASN A 456 -9.10 14.75 22.84
N MET A 457 -9.05 13.42 22.71
CA MET A 457 -7.80 12.67 22.52
C MET A 457 -7.14 12.95 21.17
N LEU A 458 -7.93 13.19 20.12
CA LEU A 458 -7.43 13.49 18.77
C LEU A 458 -7.09 14.97 18.56
N GLY A 459 -7.24 15.84 19.57
CA GLY A 459 -6.93 17.26 19.45
C GLY A 459 -7.84 18.04 18.50
N ILE A 460 -9.02 17.51 18.13
CA ILE A 460 -9.98 18.15 17.20
C ILE A 460 -10.78 19.26 17.91
N ASN A 461 -10.40 19.65 19.12
CA ASN A 461 -10.84 20.90 19.73
C ASN A 461 -9.77 21.96 19.53
N THR A 462 -9.82 22.62 18.37
CA THR A 462 -9.23 23.93 18.18
C THR A 462 -10.34 24.92 17.80
N LEU A 463 -10.41 25.98 18.62
CA LEU A 463 -11.03 27.29 18.37
C LEU A 463 -12.57 27.38 18.54
N LYS A 464 -12.96 28.00 19.67
CA LYS A 464 -13.98 29.06 19.63
C LYS A 464 -13.28 30.35 19.25
#